data_AF-A0A2E3WU59-F1
#
_entry.id   AF-A0A2E3WU59-F1
#
_cell.length_a   1.000
_cell.length_b   1.000
_cell.length_c   1.000
_cell.angle_alpha   90.00
_cell.angle_beta   90.00
_cell.angle_gamma   90.00
#
_symmetry.space_group_name_H-M   'P 1'
#
loop_
_entity.id
_entity.type
_entity.pdbx_description
1 polymer ?
#
loop_
_entity_poly.entity_id
_entity_poly.type
_entity_poly.pdbx_seq_one_letter_code
_entity_poly.pdbx_strand_id
1 'polypeptide(L)'
;MSTFNPEEEKIVLTLVGYLTGNTMMKEHRKKHMLTAVNQRITKVAGGSLRRYLYMLIQNESELLEFLSSTTIHTTFWFRERPHFRTIEQDIKDRRPKHVKIWSAGCSSGQEVYSLALMLENIKKNGFREMTYHITGSDIDRISIKKAKKGHYPIKEKEKIPKEYHSHLITDGDTFTFKKEIMRNTAFVFSNLLNFEKFDLIKESNYVLCRNVLIYFTPQTVVEVVNYMGSMLADQGHLFLGHSEFVIEPPKKLVELGGNKFCRDDSASASQRASEKLENIKNAPVRNPKVLVIEDSKAVSELIKKHLTAESFDVTVADTGEAADSAVKQGHFDIITLDLNLPDTHGLDWLKKQRKMGLKTNVIVVSEIREDEASQNISLFDYGVQDYIEKGSLNEGMSILVDSLKGLTERDSGNLKSQNLTTRKVLTAEQLSEYRSPQLIVMGGSTGAIPVFQNIFTQLPEDCPPIVLVQHINQKFAGKLYDTLLEKSALKTAECRDGETLKRGYVYMAKDYRHVAVEKTGSRQLSLSFSTEDPKFGHKPSVDHLFRSAAKINIPMAAVILTGMGKDGSEALGAIQRKGHFTVAQDQQSSAVFGMPGEAVNKGFAEAIASPLEISQMLKTLINPERLKKKAS
;
A
#
# COMPACT_ATOMS: atom_id res chain seq x y z
N MET A 1 -38.69 -6.15 -5.34
CA MET A 1 -37.30 -6.11 -5.85
C MET A 1 -36.84 -7.55 -6.00
N SER A 2 -36.96 -8.12 -7.20
CA SER A 2 -36.46 -9.47 -7.46
C SER A 2 -34.94 -9.39 -7.53
N THR A 3 -34.28 -9.84 -6.47
CA THR A 3 -32.83 -10.10 -6.43
C THR A 3 -32.58 -11.46 -7.09
N PHE A 4 -31.52 -11.55 -7.91
CA PHE A 4 -31.05 -12.84 -8.42
C PHE A 4 -30.98 -13.87 -7.29
N ASN A 5 -31.40 -15.10 -7.57
CA ASN A 5 -31.07 -16.18 -6.66
C ASN A 5 -29.55 -16.50 -6.74
N PRO A 6 -28.98 -17.24 -5.78
CA PRO A 6 -27.54 -17.53 -5.76
C PRO A 6 -26.99 -18.19 -7.03
N GLU A 7 -27.79 -19.02 -7.72
CA GLU A 7 -27.38 -19.66 -8.98
C GLU A 7 -27.36 -18.67 -10.15
N GLU A 8 -28.41 -17.85 -10.28
CA GLU A 8 -28.49 -16.81 -11.30
C GLU A 8 -27.38 -15.77 -11.13
N GLU A 9 -27.07 -15.40 -9.89
CA GLU A 9 -25.95 -14.52 -9.55
C GLU A 9 -24.63 -15.14 -10.02
N LYS A 10 -24.39 -16.42 -9.71
CA LYS A 10 -23.19 -17.14 -10.14
C LYS A 10 -23.06 -17.18 -11.67
N ILE A 11 -24.16 -17.40 -12.40
CA ILE A 11 -24.19 -17.41 -13.86
C ILE A 11 -23.81 -16.04 -14.43
N VAL A 12 -24.41 -14.96 -13.91
CA VAL A 12 -24.10 -13.59 -14.35
C VAL A 12 -22.65 -13.23 -14.07
N LEU A 13 -22.14 -13.56 -12.87
CA LEU A 13 -20.74 -13.29 -12.52
C LEU A 13 -19.75 -14.09 -13.37
N THR A 14 -20.07 -15.35 -13.67
CA THR A 14 -19.25 -16.19 -14.55
C THR A 14 -19.21 -15.62 -15.97
N LEU A 15 -20.35 -15.19 -16.50
CA LEU A 15 -20.43 -14.56 -17.83
C LEU A 15 -19.65 -13.24 -17.89
N VAL A 16 -19.77 -12.39 -16.85
CA VAL A 16 -19.01 -11.14 -16.75
C VAL A 16 -17.51 -11.43 -16.66
N GLY A 17 -17.10 -12.36 -15.82
CA GLY A 17 -15.70 -12.78 -15.70
C GLY A 17 -15.14 -13.30 -17.02
N TYR A 18 -15.92 -14.12 -17.74
CA TYR A 18 -15.54 -14.65 -19.05
C TYR A 18 -15.40 -13.55 -20.12
N LEU A 19 -16.35 -12.63 -20.19
CA LEU A 19 -16.37 -11.61 -21.25
C LEU A 19 -15.41 -10.44 -20.99
N THR A 20 -15.21 -10.08 -19.73
CA THR A 20 -14.51 -8.83 -19.35
C THR A 20 -13.24 -9.05 -18.52
N GLY A 21 -13.01 -10.26 -18.02
CA GLY A 21 -11.95 -10.55 -17.04
C GLY A 21 -12.25 -10.08 -15.62
N ASN A 22 -13.36 -9.36 -15.41
CA ASN A 22 -13.76 -8.81 -14.10
C ASN A 22 -14.18 -9.93 -13.14
N THR A 23 -13.19 -10.46 -12.43
CA THR A 23 -13.31 -11.63 -11.54
C THR A 23 -13.15 -11.23 -10.06
N MET A 24 -12.58 -10.05 -9.81
CA MET A 24 -12.30 -9.53 -8.47
C MET A 24 -13.19 -8.32 -8.16
N MET A 25 -14.39 -8.57 -7.64
CA MET A 25 -15.36 -7.53 -7.26
C MET A 25 -15.61 -7.51 -5.75
N LYS A 26 -15.45 -6.34 -5.12
CA LYS A 26 -15.90 -6.10 -3.74
C LYS A 26 -17.43 -6.17 -3.65
N GLU A 27 -17.96 -6.59 -2.51
CA GLU A 27 -19.40 -6.91 -2.34
C GLU A 27 -20.34 -5.76 -2.72
N HIS A 28 -20.01 -4.52 -2.35
CA HIS A 28 -20.79 -3.35 -2.75
C HIS A 28 -20.83 -3.14 -4.27
N ARG A 29 -19.72 -3.36 -4.98
CA ARG A 29 -19.64 -3.19 -6.44
C ARG A 29 -20.39 -4.30 -7.16
N LYS A 30 -20.24 -5.52 -6.69
CA LYS A 30 -20.98 -6.69 -7.14
C LYS A 30 -22.49 -6.42 -7.07
N LYS A 31 -22.98 -5.89 -5.95
CA LYS A 31 -24.39 -5.50 -5.79
C LYS A 31 -24.84 -4.43 -6.79
N HIS A 32 -24.04 -3.38 -7.02
CA HIS A 32 -24.34 -2.34 -8.00
C HIS A 32 -24.39 -2.87 -9.44
N MET A 33 -23.41 -3.68 -9.85
CA MET A 33 -23.37 -4.31 -11.17
C MET A 33 -24.57 -5.23 -11.38
N LEU A 34 -24.85 -6.12 -10.42
CA LEU A 34 -26.01 -7.02 -10.48
C LEU A 34 -27.33 -6.22 -10.58
N THR A 35 -27.43 -5.09 -9.89
CA THR A 35 -28.60 -4.20 -10.01
C THR A 35 -28.73 -3.63 -11.43
N ALA A 36 -27.64 -3.14 -12.03
CA ALA A 36 -27.65 -2.61 -13.39
C ALA A 36 -27.98 -3.69 -14.44
N VAL A 37 -27.42 -4.88 -14.31
CA VAL A 37 -27.73 -6.03 -15.16
C VAL A 37 -29.20 -6.45 -15.00
N ASN A 38 -29.72 -6.50 -13.78
CA ASN A 38 -31.11 -6.86 -13.54
C ASN A 38 -32.10 -5.83 -14.13
N GLN A 39 -31.74 -4.54 -14.12
CA GLN A 39 -32.52 -3.51 -14.83
C GLN A 39 -32.54 -3.76 -16.35
N ARG A 40 -31.42 -4.18 -16.95
CA ARG A 40 -31.36 -4.58 -18.37
C ARG A 40 -32.24 -5.80 -18.65
N ILE A 41 -32.12 -6.86 -17.85
CA ILE A 41 -32.92 -8.09 -17.98
C ILE A 41 -34.41 -7.77 -17.89
N THR A 42 -34.79 -6.91 -16.94
CA THR A 42 -36.18 -6.46 -16.76
C THR A 42 -36.67 -5.72 -18.01
N LYS A 43 -35.87 -4.77 -18.52
CA LYS A 43 -36.21 -3.95 -19.68
C LYS A 43 -36.36 -4.75 -20.98
N VAL A 44 -35.47 -5.72 -21.21
CA VAL A 44 -35.32 -6.39 -22.52
C VAL A 44 -35.98 -7.76 -22.56
N ALA A 45 -35.94 -8.49 -21.44
CA ALA A 45 -36.41 -9.87 -21.35
C ALA A 45 -37.52 -10.08 -20.31
N GLY A 46 -38.12 -9.00 -19.78
CA GLY A 46 -39.22 -9.07 -18.81
C GLY A 46 -38.84 -9.71 -17.48
N GLY A 47 -37.55 -9.68 -17.10
CA GLY A 47 -37.06 -10.22 -15.83
C GLY A 47 -36.56 -11.66 -15.89
N SER A 48 -36.65 -12.34 -17.05
CA SER A 48 -36.15 -13.71 -17.19
C SER A 48 -34.67 -13.74 -17.63
N LEU A 49 -33.77 -14.18 -16.74
CA LEU A 49 -32.34 -14.34 -17.05
C LEU A 49 -32.13 -15.30 -18.22
N ARG A 50 -32.82 -16.45 -18.24
CA ARG A 50 -32.71 -17.45 -19.33
C ARG A 50 -33.07 -16.86 -20.69
N ARG A 51 -34.17 -16.10 -20.78
CA ARG A 51 -34.58 -15.41 -22.00
C ARG A 51 -33.57 -14.35 -22.40
N TYR A 52 -33.03 -13.61 -21.42
CA TYR A 52 -32.01 -12.60 -21.68
C TYR A 52 -30.72 -13.19 -22.23
N LEU A 53 -30.23 -14.31 -21.66
CA LEU A 53 -29.04 -15.01 -22.16
C LEU A 53 -29.22 -15.49 -23.61
N TYR A 54 -30.41 -16.01 -23.97
CA TYR A 54 -30.72 -16.38 -25.35
C TYR A 54 -30.71 -15.16 -26.29
N MET A 55 -31.21 -14.01 -25.83
CA MET A 55 -31.18 -12.76 -26.60
C MET A 55 -29.76 -12.21 -26.76
N LEU A 56 -28.89 -12.32 -25.76
CA LEU A 56 -27.49 -11.89 -25.86
C LEU A 56 -26.73 -12.63 -26.96
N ILE A 57 -27.06 -13.91 -27.19
CA ILE A 57 -26.43 -14.72 -28.26
C ILE A 57 -26.86 -14.22 -29.65
N GLN A 58 -28.10 -13.71 -29.79
CA GLN A 58 -28.66 -13.34 -31.10
C GLN A 58 -28.64 -11.84 -31.41
N ASN A 59 -28.40 -10.99 -30.41
CA ASN A 59 -28.47 -9.54 -30.55
C ASN A 59 -27.15 -8.88 -30.11
N GLU A 60 -26.29 -8.59 -31.09
CA GLU A 60 -25.01 -7.92 -30.86
C GLU A 60 -25.18 -6.55 -30.19
N SER A 61 -26.22 -5.78 -30.55
CA SER A 61 -26.46 -4.48 -29.92
C SER A 61 -26.77 -4.62 -28.43
N GLU A 62 -27.50 -5.66 -28.04
CA GLU A 62 -27.80 -5.93 -26.62
C GLU A 62 -26.57 -6.42 -25.87
N LEU A 63 -25.72 -7.24 -26.51
CA LEU A 63 -24.46 -7.68 -25.94
C LEU A 63 -23.56 -6.48 -25.58
N LEU A 64 -23.49 -5.46 -26.44
CA LEU A 64 -22.72 -4.25 -26.16
C LEU A 64 -23.27 -3.43 -24.98
N GLU A 65 -24.59 -3.34 -24.88
CA GLU A 65 -25.25 -2.66 -23.76
C GLU A 65 -25.09 -3.42 -22.44
N PHE A 66 -25.16 -4.75 -22.50
CA PHE A 66 -24.84 -5.63 -21.36
C PHE A 66 -23.41 -5.39 -20.89
N LEU A 67 -22.43 -5.47 -21.80
CA LEU A 67 -21.03 -5.18 -21.48
C LEU A 67 -20.86 -3.81 -20.84
N SER A 68 -21.45 -2.76 -21.42
CA SER A 68 -21.37 -1.40 -20.87
C SER A 68 -21.98 -1.30 -19.46
N SER A 69 -23.04 -2.05 -19.17
CA SER A 69 -23.65 -2.09 -17.83
C SER A 69 -22.79 -2.79 -16.77
N THR A 70 -21.81 -3.60 -17.20
CA THR A 70 -20.91 -4.37 -16.33
C THR A 70 -19.57 -3.67 -16.06
N THR A 71 -19.25 -2.66 -16.87
CA THR A 71 -18.01 -1.86 -16.78
C THR A 71 -18.20 -0.55 -16.02
N ILE A 72 -17.14 -0.07 -15.35
CA ILE A 72 -17.15 1.22 -14.63
C ILE A 72 -16.55 2.31 -15.51
N HIS A 73 -17.35 3.34 -15.80
CA HIS A 73 -16.99 4.44 -16.73
C HIS A 73 -16.29 5.64 -16.09
N THR A 74 -15.78 5.50 -14.86
CA THR A 74 -15.26 6.66 -14.11
C THR A 74 -13.87 7.08 -14.61
N THR A 75 -13.83 8.17 -15.36
CA THR A 75 -12.59 8.78 -15.86
C THR A 75 -12.63 10.31 -15.70
N PHE A 76 -11.47 10.95 -15.60
CA PHE A 76 -11.35 12.40 -15.37
C PHE A 76 -10.12 13.00 -16.04
N TRP A 77 -10.20 14.29 -16.35
CA TRP A 77 -9.15 15.08 -16.97
C TRP A 77 -7.88 15.09 -16.10
N PHE A 78 -6.72 14.82 -16.70
CA PHE A 78 -5.41 14.81 -16.04
C PHE A 78 -5.37 13.94 -14.77
N ARG A 79 -6.05 12.80 -14.81
CA ARG A 79 -6.01 11.78 -13.76
C ARG A 79 -4.58 11.37 -13.45
N GLU A 80 -4.19 11.33 -12.18
CA GLU A 80 -2.83 10.92 -11.79
C GLU A 80 -1.73 11.80 -12.43
N ARG A 81 -1.80 13.12 -12.17
CA ARG A 81 -0.87 14.15 -12.69
C ARG A 81 0.63 13.78 -12.61
N PRO A 82 1.15 13.06 -11.60
CA PRO A 82 2.55 12.64 -11.57
C PRO A 82 2.98 11.83 -12.81
N HIS A 83 2.10 11.01 -13.41
CA HIS A 83 2.40 10.27 -14.64
C HIS A 83 2.56 11.21 -15.84
N PHE A 84 1.67 12.19 -15.99
CA PHE A 84 1.79 13.22 -17.03
C PHE A 84 3.11 13.98 -16.93
N ARG A 85 3.51 14.40 -15.72
CA ARG A 85 4.80 15.07 -15.50
C ARG A 85 5.99 14.18 -15.85
N THR A 86 5.91 12.88 -15.52
CA THR A 86 6.98 11.92 -15.85
C THR A 86 7.13 11.78 -17.36
N ILE A 87 6.01 11.62 -18.09
CA ILE A 87 6.01 11.52 -19.56
C ILE A 87 6.50 12.83 -20.18
N GLU A 88 6.01 13.98 -19.71
CA GLU A 88 6.44 15.30 -20.19
C GLU A 88 7.94 15.51 -20.00
N GLN A 89 8.48 15.15 -18.84
CA GLN A 89 9.91 15.28 -18.56
C GLN A 89 10.73 14.35 -19.46
N ASP A 90 10.33 13.08 -19.61
CA ASP A 90 11.02 12.12 -20.46
C ASP A 90 11.03 12.54 -21.95
N ILE A 91 9.94 13.10 -22.45
CA ILE A 91 9.88 13.68 -23.81
C ILE A 91 10.83 14.88 -23.94
N LYS A 92 10.89 15.75 -22.91
CA LYS A 92 11.81 16.90 -22.92
C LYS A 92 13.27 16.48 -22.91
N ASP A 93 13.59 15.42 -22.19
CA ASP A 93 14.95 14.91 -22.03
C ASP A 93 15.41 14.15 -23.29
N ARG A 94 14.58 13.23 -23.80
CA ARG A 94 14.92 12.39 -24.96
C ARG A 94 14.72 13.07 -26.30
N ARG A 95 13.88 14.12 -26.35
CA ARG A 95 13.49 14.87 -27.55
C ARG A 95 13.12 13.98 -28.75
N PRO A 96 12.21 13.01 -28.59
CA PRO A 96 11.84 12.10 -29.67
C PRO A 96 11.21 12.87 -30.86
N LYS A 97 11.50 12.44 -32.09
CA LYS A 97 10.87 13.00 -33.29
C LYS A 97 9.40 12.59 -33.43
N HIS A 98 9.09 11.36 -33.01
CA HIS A 98 7.76 10.77 -33.08
C HIS A 98 7.39 10.21 -31.70
N VAL A 99 6.21 10.60 -31.19
CA VAL A 99 5.67 10.10 -29.92
C VAL A 99 4.41 9.29 -30.17
N LYS A 100 4.45 8.00 -29.85
CA LYS A 100 3.32 7.09 -29.96
C LYS A 100 2.88 6.63 -28.58
N ILE A 101 1.60 6.83 -28.27
CA ILE A 101 1.03 6.51 -26.96
C ILE A 101 -0.15 5.58 -27.12
N TRP A 102 -0.23 4.55 -26.27
CA TRP A 102 -1.40 3.71 -26.14
C TRP A 102 -2.03 3.88 -24.74
N SER A 103 -3.28 4.34 -24.71
CA SER A 103 -4.13 4.40 -23.52
C SER A 103 -5.06 3.18 -23.51
N ALA A 104 -4.72 2.18 -22.69
CA ALA A 104 -5.42 0.92 -22.54
C ALA A 104 -6.49 1.02 -21.43
N GLY A 105 -7.77 0.97 -21.82
CA GLY A 105 -8.91 1.28 -20.96
C GLY A 105 -9.23 2.78 -20.96
N CYS A 106 -9.33 3.38 -22.14
CA CYS A 106 -9.46 4.84 -22.28
C CYS A 106 -10.83 5.40 -21.84
N SER A 107 -11.82 4.53 -21.60
CA SER A 107 -13.22 4.87 -21.31
C SER A 107 -13.74 5.91 -22.31
N SER A 108 -14.37 6.99 -21.85
CA SER A 108 -14.90 8.04 -22.71
C SER A 108 -13.86 9.01 -23.30
N GLY A 109 -12.55 8.71 -23.21
CA GLY A 109 -11.49 9.43 -23.94
C GLY A 109 -10.74 10.54 -23.18
N GLN A 110 -11.10 10.84 -21.93
CA GLN A 110 -10.51 11.94 -21.17
C GLN A 110 -9.00 11.78 -20.98
N GLU A 111 -8.50 10.55 -20.78
CA GLU A 111 -7.06 10.29 -20.67
C GLU A 111 -6.32 10.60 -21.98
N VAL A 112 -6.84 10.09 -23.09
CA VAL A 112 -6.29 10.31 -24.45
C VAL A 112 -6.22 11.80 -24.78
N TYR A 113 -7.30 12.53 -24.54
CA TYR A 113 -7.32 13.96 -24.81
C TYR A 113 -6.48 14.77 -23.83
N SER A 114 -6.35 14.35 -22.56
CA SER A 114 -5.42 14.99 -21.62
C SER A 114 -3.96 14.85 -22.09
N LEU A 115 -3.60 13.68 -22.61
CA LEU A 115 -2.27 13.43 -23.17
C LEU A 115 -2.04 14.28 -24.44
N ALA A 116 -3.04 14.37 -25.31
CA ALA A 116 -2.96 15.20 -26.51
C ALA A 116 -2.79 16.70 -26.17
N LEU A 117 -3.53 17.20 -25.17
CA LEU A 117 -3.39 18.59 -24.69
C LEU A 117 -1.99 18.85 -24.13
N MET A 118 -1.45 17.93 -23.34
CA MET A 118 -0.08 18.00 -22.82
C MET A 118 0.95 18.05 -23.97
N LEU A 119 0.82 17.17 -24.96
CA LEU A 119 1.74 17.11 -26.11
C LEU A 119 1.66 18.37 -26.97
N GLU A 120 0.48 18.92 -27.21
CA GLU A 120 0.32 20.19 -27.94
C GLU A 120 0.94 21.37 -27.18
N ASN A 121 0.87 21.38 -25.84
CA ASN A 121 1.57 22.35 -25.03
C ASN A 121 3.11 22.19 -25.12
N ILE A 122 3.63 20.96 -25.11
CA ILE A 122 5.06 20.69 -25.33
C ILE A 122 5.51 21.19 -26.72
N LYS A 123 4.72 20.95 -27.77
CA LYS A 123 5.01 21.42 -29.14
C LYS A 123 5.10 22.94 -29.22
N LYS A 124 4.17 23.65 -28.59
CA LYS A 124 4.20 25.12 -28.48
C LYS A 124 5.46 25.63 -27.79
N ASN A 125 5.95 24.89 -26.79
CA ASN A 125 7.10 25.25 -25.96
C ASN A 125 8.43 24.66 -26.46
N GLY A 126 8.69 24.72 -27.78
CA GLY A 126 10.03 24.44 -28.34
C GLY A 126 10.21 23.05 -29.00
N PHE A 127 9.13 22.30 -29.20
CA PHE A 127 9.14 20.98 -29.86
C PHE A 127 8.27 20.96 -31.13
N ARG A 128 8.36 22.02 -31.95
CA ARG A 128 7.44 22.24 -33.09
C ARG A 128 7.46 21.11 -34.13
N GLU A 129 8.60 20.48 -34.33
CA GLU A 129 8.78 19.38 -35.30
C GLU A 129 8.32 18.00 -34.77
N MET A 130 8.04 17.89 -33.47
CA MET A 130 7.57 16.63 -32.89
C MET A 130 6.17 16.30 -33.39
N THR A 131 6.00 15.09 -33.92
CA THR A 131 4.68 14.53 -34.25
C THR A 131 4.25 13.56 -33.17
N TYR A 132 2.96 13.37 -32.97
CA TYR A 132 2.46 12.35 -32.06
C TYR A 132 1.22 11.63 -32.58
N HIS A 133 1.00 10.42 -32.08
CA HIS A 133 -0.21 9.66 -32.28
C HIS A 133 -0.61 8.99 -30.96
N ILE A 134 -1.88 9.10 -30.58
CA ILE A 134 -2.42 8.49 -29.35
C ILE A 134 -3.56 7.57 -29.72
N THR A 135 -3.45 6.30 -29.36
CA THR A 135 -4.52 5.32 -29.51
C THR A 135 -5.17 5.07 -28.16
N GLY A 136 -6.46 5.35 -28.04
CA GLY A 136 -7.30 4.87 -26.94
C GLY A 136 -7.94 3.55 -27.29
N SER A 137 -7.85 2.56 -26.42
CA SER A 137 -8.59 1.30 -26.58
C SER A 137 -9.46 1.01 -25.37
N ASP A 138 -10.62 0.40 -25.60
CA ASP A 138 -11.52 0.01 -24.53
C ASP A 138 -12.40 -1.17 -24.97
N ILE A 139 -12.86 -1.96 -23.99
CA ILE A 139 -13.81 -3.04 -24.22
C ILE A 139 -15.24 -2.49 -24.38
N ASP A 140 -15.55 -1.32 -23.81
CA ASP A 140 -16.85 -0.69 -23.95
C ASP A 140 -16.95 0.13 -25.25
N ARG A 141 -17.66 -0.43 -26.24
CA ARG A 141 -17.91 0.23 -27.53
C ARG A 141 -18.74 1.51 -27.40
N ILE A 142 -19.58 1.65 -26.35
CA ILE A 142 -20.35 2.86 -26.11
C ILE A 142 -19.42 4.00 -25.70
N SER A 143 -18.52 3.74 -24.76
CA SER A 143 -17.45 4.67 -24.38
C SER A 143 -16.54 5.04 -25.55
N ILE A 144 -16.14 4.07 -26.39
CA ILE A 144 -15.37 4.35 -27.62
C ILE A 144 -16.13 5.27 -28.58
N LYS A 145 -17.43 5.06 -28.80
CA LYS A 145 -18.24 5.96 -29.65
C LYS A 145 -18.26 7.38 -29.10
N LYS A 146 -18.41 7.56 -27.78
CA LYS A 146 -18.34 8.88 -27.12
C LYS A 146 -16.96 9.52 -27.29
N ALA A 147 -15.90 8.75 -27.05
CA ALA A 147 -14.52 9.21 -27.19
C ALA A 147 -14.21 9.67 -28.62
N LYS A 148 -14.61 8.89 -29.64
CA LYS A 148 -14.49 9.25 -31.06
C LYS A 148 -15.21 10.54 -31.41
N LYS A 149 -16.39 10.77 -30.83
CA LYS A 149 -17.12 12.03 -31.05
C LYS A 149 -16.33 13.22 -30.51
N GLY A 150 -15.63 13.07 -29.37
CA GLY A 150 -14.79 14.13 -28.81
C GLY A 150 -15.57 15.39 -28.41
N HIS A 151 -16.84 15.24 -28.02
CA HIS A 151 -17.71 16.32 -27.56
C HIS A 151 -18.10 16.08 -26.10
N TYR A 152 -17.83 17.06 -25.24
CA TYR A 152 -18.03 16.96 -23.80
C TYR A 152 -18.87 18.13 -23.29
N PRO A 153 -19.64 17.96 -22.20
CA PRO A 153 -20.40 19.05 -21.60
C PRO A 153 -19.51 20.22 -21.16
N ILE A 154 -19.95 21.46 -21.36
CA ILE A 154 -19.16 22.67 -21.07
C ILE A 154 -18.71 22.74 -19.61
N LYS A 155 -19.51 22.23 -18.67
CA LYS A 155 -19.18 22.11 -17.24
C LYS A 155 -17.91 21.31 -16.95
N GLU A 156 -17.48 20.44 -17.87
CA GLU A 156 -16.23 19.70 -17.71
C GLU A 156 -14.98 20.50 -18.10
N LYS A 157 -15.14 21.58 -18.89
CA LYS A 157 -14.05 22.46 -19.30
C LYS A 157 -13.29 23.03 -18.09
N GLU A 158 -13.99 23.36 -17.00
CA GLU A 158 -13.40 23.90 -15.77
C GLU A 158 -12.45 22.91 -15.07
N LYS A 159 -12.63 21.60 -15.32
CA LYS A 159 -11.75 20.55 -14.78
C LYS A 159 -10.44 20.41 -15.54
N ILE A 160 -10.35 21.01 -16.73
CA ILE A 160 -9.13 21.09 -17.54
C ILE A 160 -8.33 22.32 -17.09
N PRO A 161 -7.01 22.20 -16.82
CA PRO A 161 -6.19 23.36 -16.46
C PRO A 161 -6.25 24.47 -17.52
N LYS A 162 -6.30 25.73 -17.07
CA LYS A 162 -6.53 26.90 -17.93
C LYS A 162 -5.52 27.06 -19.06
N GLU A 163 -4.27 26.64 -18.84
CA GLU A 163 -3.20 26.66 -19.85
C GLU A 163 -3.58 25.91 -21.15
N TYR A 164 -4.40 24.87 -21.05
CA TYR A 164 -4.83 24.06 -22.20
C TYR A 164 -6.10 24.59 -22.88
N HIS A 165 -6.78 25.58 -22.31
CA HIS A 165 -8.07 26.06 -22.83
C HIS A 165 -7.97 26.64 -24.24
N SER A 166 -6.78 27.14 -24.63
CA SER A 166 -6.50 27.61 -25.98
C SER A 166 -6.58 26.53 -27.08
N HIS A 167 -6.69 25.25 -26.70
CA HIS A 167 -6.86 24.11 -27.61
C HIS A 167 -8.31 23.58 -27.66
N LEU A 168 -9.21 24.19 -26.90
CA LEU A 168 -10.61 23.81 -26.84
C LEU A 168 -11.45 24.72 -27.74
N ILE A 169 -12.48 24.16 -28.36
CA ILE A 169 -13.48 24.87 -29.16
C ILE A 169 -14.81 24.68 -28.46
N THR A 170 -15.43 25.76 -28.02
CA THR A 170 -16.74 25.73 -27.35
C THR A 170 -17.86 25.93 -28.36
N ASP A 171 -18.91 25.11 -28.27
CA ASP A 171 -20.11 25.19 -29.09
C ASP A 171 -21.35 24.94 -28.20
N GLY A 172 -22.08 26.02 -27.90
CA GLY A 172 -23.21 26.03 -26.96
C GLY A 172 -22.82 25.44 -25.60
N ASP A 173 -23.58 24.42 -25.17
CA ASP A 173 -23.39 23.71 -23.90
C ASP A 173 -22.33 22.61 -23.95
N THR A 174 -21.53 22.57 -25.03
CA THR A 174 -20.48 21.56 -25.21
C THR A 174 -19.15 22.20 -25.61
N PHE A 175 -18.09 21.41 -25.51
CA PHE A 175 -16.81 21.74 -26.12
C PHE A 175 -16.22 20.52 -26.82
N THR A 176 -15.37 20.80 -27.80
CA THR A 176 -14.53 19.84 -28.51
C THR A 176 -13.09 20.34 -28.59
N PHE A 177 -12.21 19.60 -29.26
CA PHE A 177 -10.79 19.92 -29.40
C PHE A 177 -10.49 20.46 -30.79
N LYS A 178 -9.38 21.19 -30.91
CA LYS A 178 -8.86 21.60 -32.22
C LYS A 178 -8.67 20.39 -33.15
N LYS A 179 -8.86 20.64 -34.46
CA LYS A 179 -8.75 19.61 -35.51
C LYS A 179 -7.40 18.87 -35.53
N GLU A 180 -6.33 19.50 -35.06
CA GLU A 180 -5.01 18.86 -34.93
C GLU A 180 -5.02 17.75 -33.87
N ILE A 181 -5.58 18.01 -32.68
CA ILE A 181 -5.74 17.04 -31.61
C ILE A 181 -6.60 15.87 -32.09
N MET A 182 -7.75 16.17 -32.68
CA MET A 182 -8.68 15.15 -33.18
C MET A 182 -8.05 14.23 -34.24
N ARG A 183 -7.17 14.78 -35.10
CA ARG A 183 -6.45 14.01 -36.14
C ARG A 183 -5.35 13.13 -35.58
N ASN A 184 -4.76 13.50 -34.44
CA ASN A 184 -3.67 12.76 -33.80
C ASN A 184 -4.16 11.73 -32.77
N THR A 185 -5.48 11.59 -32.59
CA THR A 185 -6.09 10.61 -31.69
C THR A 185 -6.90 9.57 -32.45
N ALA A 186 -6.68 8.29 -32.15
CA ALA A 186 -7.47 7.18 -32.66
C ALA A 186 -8.14 6.44 -31.50
N PHE A 187 -9.28 5.81 -31.78
CA PHE A 187 -10.00 5.01 -30.79
C PHE A 187 -10.42 3.67 -31.38
N VAL A 188 -10.08 2.59 -30.70
CA VAL A 188 -10.32 1.21 -31.15
C VAL A 188 -11.03 0.41 -30.08
N PHE A 189 -11.89 -0.51 -30.49
CA PHE A 189 -12.35 -1.55 -29.58
C PHE A 189 -11.21 -2.53 -29.38
N SER A 190 -10.93 -2.90 -28.13
CA SER A 190 -9.96 -3.96 -27.83
C SER A 190 -10.28 -4.60 -26.50
N ASN A 191 -10.29 -5.93 -26.47
CA ASN A 191 -10.31 -6.69 -25.23
C ASN A 191 -8.87 -7.03 -24.84
N LEU A 192 -8.44 -6.61 -23.65
CA LEU A 192 -7.08 -6.85 -23.16
C LEU A 192 -6.75 -8.33 -22.98
N LEU A 193 -7.76 -9.20 -22.90
CA LEU A 193 -7.59 -10.66 -22.81
C LEU A 193 -7.36 -11.34 -24.16
N ASN A 194 -7.61 -10.65 -25.28
CA ASN A 194 -7.44 -11.23 -26.61
C ASN A 194 -6.01 -11.06 -27.16
N PHE A 195 -5.20 -10.19 -26.53
CA PHE A 195 -3.80 -9.92 -26.90
C PHE A 195 -3.60 -9.52 -28.39
N GLU A 196 -4.56 -8.80 -28.97
CA GLU A 196 -4.60 -8.47 -30.40
C GLU A 196 -3.56 -7.42 -30.81
N LYS A 197 -2.64 -7.77 -31.71
CA LYS A 197 -1.53 -6.90 -32.11
C LYS A 197 -1.86 -6.06 -33.35
N PHE A 198 -2.33 -4.84 -33.16
CA PHE A 198 -2.59 -3.89 -34.26
C PHE A 198 -1.48 -2.86 -34.43
N ASP A 199 -1.24 -2.41 -35.66
CA ASP A 199 -0.15 -1.46 -35.96
C ASP A 199 -0.32 -0.11 -35.25
N LEU A 200 -1.54 0.27 -34.86
CA LEU A 200 -1.82 1.50 -34.12
C LEU A 200 -1.20 1.52 -32.70
N ILE A 201 -0.92 0.35 -32.11
CA ILE A 201 -0.41 0.24 -30.73
C ILE A 201 1.01 -0.35 -30.65
N LYS A 202 1.51 -1.02 -31.70
CA LYS A 202 2.88 -1.52 -31.77
C LYS A 202 3.90 -0.38 -31.67
N GLU A 203 5.04 -0.66 -31.07
CA GLU A 203 6.16 0.29 -30.90
C GLU A 203 5.71 1.59 -30.23
N SER A 204 4.82 1.50 -29.25
CA SER A 204 4.41 2.67 -28.46
C SER A 204 5.58 3.12 -27.58
N ASN A 205 5.91 4.41 -27.58
CA ASN A 205 6.88 4.97 -26.64
C ASN A 205 6.33 4.92 -25.20
N TYR A 206 5.02 5.10 -25.07
CA TYR A 206 4.34 5.10 -23.78
C TYR A 206 3.07 4.24 -23.85
N VAL A 207 2.89 3.36 -22.88
CA VAL A 207 1.63 2.64 -22.66
C VAL A 207 1.09 3.02 -21.29
N LEU A 208 -0.17 3.39 -21.21
CA LEU A 208 -0.87 3.68 -19.97
C LEU A 208 -1.99 2.65 -19.81
N CYS A 209 -2.00 1.92 -18.70
CA CYS A 209 -3.11 1.05 -18.32
C CYS A 209 -3.44 1.31 -16.85
N ARG A 210 -4.31 2.29 -16.60
CA ARG A 210 -4.52 2.84 -15.26
C ARG A 210 -5.93 2.54 -14.76
N ASN A 211 -6.01 1.91 -13.60
CA ASN A 211 -7.27 1.57 -12.91
C ASN A 211 -8.15 0.59 -13.72
N VAL A 212 -7.50 -0.33 -14.43
CA VAL A 212 -8.10 -1.41 -15.22
C VAL A 212 -7.69 -2.77 -14.68
N LEU A 213 -6.42 -2.93 -14.27
CA LEU A 213 -5.87 -4.20 -13.79
C LEU A 213 -6.48 -4.62 -12.44
N ILE A 214 -7.04 -3.68 -11.69
CA ILE A 214 -7.80 -3.94 -10.44
C ILE A 214 -8.98 -4.90 -10.61
N TYR A 215 -9.42 -5.18 -11.85
CA TYR A 215 -10.52 -6.10 -12.14
C TYR A 215 -10.05 -7.53 -12.44
N PHE A 216 -8.75 -7.75 -12.60
CA PHE A 216 -8.17 -9.01 -13.04
C PHE A 216 -7.59 -9.83 -11.88
N THR A 217 -7.50 -11.14 -12.07
CA THR A 217 -6.72 -12.01 -11.17
C THR A 217 -5.22 -11.71 -11.30
N PRO A 218 -4.39 -12.00 -10.28
CA PRO A 218 -2.95 -11.77 -10.37
C PRO A 218 -2.28 -12.41 -11.60
N GLN A 219 -2.71 -13.62 -11.98
CA GLN A 219 -2.17 -14.31 -13.16
C GLN A 219 -2.55 -13.61 -14.47
N THR A 220 -3.81 -13.18 -14.60
CA THR A 220 -4.28 -12.39 -15.74
C THR A 220 -3.56 -11.03 -15.82
N VAL A 221 -3.26 -10.39 -14.69
CA VAL A 221 -2.46 -9.15 -14.67
C VAL A 221 -1.09 -9.39 -15.30
N VAL A 222 -0.39 -10.46 -14.92
CA VAL A 222 0.92 -10.80 -15.48
C VAL A 222 0.85 -10.98 -17.01
N GLU A 223 -0.16 -11.69 -17.51
CA GLU A 223 -0.36 -11.90 -18.96
C GLU A 223 -0.62 -10.59 -19.72
N VAL A 224 -1.52 -9.75 -19.20
CA VAL A 224 -1.87 -8.45 -19.80
C VAL A 224 -0.67 -7.50 -19.80
N VAL A 225 0.11 -7.45 -18.72
CA VAL A 225 1.29 -6.58 -18.63
C VAL A 225 2.42 -7.10 -19.53
N ASN A 226 2.63 -8.42 -19.66
CA ASN A 226 3.56 -8.99 -20.66
C ASN A 226 3.16 -8.59 -22.09
N TYR A 227 1.87 -8.68 -22.40
CA TYR A 227 1.33 -8.26 -23.70
C TYR A 227 1.60 -6.78 -23.96
N MET A 228 1.33 -5.90 -22.99
CA MET A 228 1.66 -4.46 -23.09
C MET A 228 3.14 -4.20 -23.27
N GLY A 229 4.00 -4.89 -22.52
CA GLY A 229 5.45 -4.83 -22.66
C GLY A 229 5.89 -5.16 -24.09
N SER A 230 5.27 -6.17 -24.71
CA SER A 230 5.58 -6.55 -26.10
C SER A 230 5.19 -5.48 -27.14
N MET A 231 4.27 -4.57 -26.79
CA MET A 231 3.83 -3.46 -27.65
C MET A 231 4.67 -2.19 -27.50
N LEU A 232 5.51 -2.09 -26.47
CA LEU A 232 6.40 -0.92 -26.29
C LEU A 232 7.52 -0.90 -27.33
N ALA A 233 7.98 0.28 -27.72
CA ALA A 233 9.27 0.45 -28.38
C ALA A 233 10.42 0.11 -27.41
N ASP A 234 11.64 -0.09 -27.92
CA ASP A 234 12.81 -0.18 -27.06
C ASP A 234 12.94 1.09 -26.19
N GLN A 235 13.29 0.91 -24.92
CA GLN A 235 13.28 1.95 -23.88
C GLN A 235 11.91 2.62 -23.66
N GLY A 236 10.81 2.04 -24.17
CA GLY A 236 9.46 2.54 -23.96
C GLY A 236 8.97 2.31 -22.52
N HIS A 237 8.06 3.16 -22.04
CA HIS A 237 7.57 3.10 -20.66
C HIS A 237 6.11 2.66 -20.55
N LEU A 238 5.84 1.77 -19.58
CA LEU A 238 4.50 1.37 -19.15
C LEU A 238 4.15 2.05 -17.81
N PHE A 239 2.96 2.63 -17.73
CA PHE A 239 2.40 3.25 -16.51
C PHE A 239 1.11 2.53 -16.08
N LEU A 240 1.08 2.08 -14.83
CA LEU A 240 -0.10 1.51 -14.18
C LEU A 240 -0.70 2.52 -13.18
N GLY A 241 -1.91 2.31 -12.70
CA GLY A 241 -2.55 3.15 -11.69
C GLY A 241 -1.91 3.02 -10.30
N HIS A 242 -2.09 4.01 -9.42
CA HIS A 242 -1.41 4.05 -8.10
C HIS A 242 -1.73 2.89 -7.15
N SER A 243 -2.79 2.12 -7.41
CA SER A 243 -3.21 0.97 -6.59
C SER A 243 -2.97 -0.36 -7.28
N GLU A 244 -2.26 -0.34 -8.41
CA GLU A 244 -1.96 -1.52 -9.23
C GLU A 244 -0.49 -1.86 -9.07
N PHE A 245 -0.21 -3.12 -8.76
CA PHE A 245 1.12 -3.67 -8.64
C PHE A 245 1.18 -4.98 -9.42
N VAL A 246 2.38 -5.33 -9.89
CA VAL A 246 2.62 -6.59 -10.60
C VAL A 246 3.49 -7.45 -9.68
N ILE A 247 2.99 -8.63 -9.31
CA ILE A 247 3.65 -9.52 -8.34
C ILE A 247 4.98 -10.06 -8.90
N GLU A 248 5.04 -10.30 -10.21
CA GLU A 248 6.26 -10.70 -10.92
C GLU A 248 6.53 -9.77 -12.11
N PRO A 249 7.71 -9.14 -12.21
CA PRO A 249 8.03 -8.28 -13.34
C PRO A 249 8.03 -9.08 -14.66
N PRO A 250 7.27 -8.64 -15.68
CA PRO A 250 7.14 -9.33 -16.97
C PRO A 250 8.48 -9.50 -17.70
N LYS A 251 8.59 -10.52 -18.56
CA LYS A 251 9.80 -10.77 -19.36
C LYS A 251 10.09 -9.53 -20.22
N LYS A 252 11.29 -8.94 -20.08
CA LYS A 252 11.79 -7.73 -20.77
C LYS A 252 11.30 -6.36 -20.24
N LEU A 253 10.59 -6.33 -19.13
CA LEU A 253 10.24 -5.08 -18.44
C LEU A 253 11.06 -4.91 -17.17
N VAL A 254 11.72 -3.77 -17.04
CA VAL A 254 12.47 -3.35 -15.86
C VAL A 254 11.60 -2.39 -15.05
N GLU A 255 11.38 -2.69 -13.76
CA GLU A 255 10.64 -1.80 -12.87
C GLU A 255 11.46 -0.54 -12.58
N LEU A 256 10.85 0.63 -12.81
CA LEU A 256 11.45 1.95 -12.53
C LEU A 256 10.92 2.58 -11.23
N GLY A 257 10.04 1.88 -10.52
CA GLY A 257 9.48 2.24 -9.22
C GLY A 257 7.96 2.09 -9.18
N GLY A 258 7.48 1.13 -8.39
CA GLY A 258 6.07 0.92 -8.07
C GLY A 258 5.24 0.55 -9.31
N ASN A 259 4.53 1.53 -9.84
CA ASN A 259 3.58 1.37 -10.95
C ASN A 259 4.16 1.80 -12.32
N LYS A 260 5.49 1.78 -12.49
CA LYS A 260 6.19 2.22 -13.71
C LYS A 260 7.21 1.19 -14.17
N PHE A 261 7.25 0.91 -15.46
CA PHE A 261 8.17 -0.08 -16.07
C PHE A 261 8.79 0.46 -17.36
N CYS A 262 9.98 -0.02 -17.71
CA CYS A 262 10.69 0.27 -18.95
C CYS A 262 10.97 -0.99 -19.74
N ARG A 263 10.78 -0.98 -21.06
CA ARG A 263 11.22 -2.06 -21.95
C ARG A 263 12.72 -1.93 -22.19
N ASP A 264 13.46 -3.00 -21.90
CA ASP A 264 14.89 -3.07 -22.19
C ASP A 264 15.17 -4.31 -23.05
N ASP A 265 15.36 -4.11 -24.35
CA ASP A 265 15.76 -5.17 -25.29
C ASP A 265 17.30 -5.32 -25.37
N SER A 266 18.07 -4.53 -24.61
CA SER A 266 19.53 -4.65 -24.63
C SER A 266 19.96 -5.98 -24.00
N ALA A 267 20.67 -6.80 -24.80
CA ALA A 267 21.22 -8.09 -24.40
C ALA A 267 22.12 -8.01 -23.13
N SER A 268 22.54 -6.80 -22.73
CA SER A 268 23.40 -6.54 -21.58
C SER A 268 22.69 -6.72 -20.22
N ALA A 269 21.40 -6.42 -20.13
CA ALA A 269 20.61 -6.65 -18.92
C ALA A 269 20.24 -8.14 -18.79
N SER A 270 20.06 -8.84 -19.90
CA SER A 270 19.82 -10.28 -19.93
C SER A 270 21.05 -11.07 -19.48
N GLN A 271 22.27 -10.60 -19.76
CA GLN A 271 23.49 -11.28 -19.31
C GLN A 271 23.75 -11.07 -17.81
N ARG A 272 23.54 -9.85 -17.29
CA ARG A 272 23.60 -9.58 -15.84
C ARG A 272 22.44 -10.21 -15.09
N ALA A 273 21.24 -10.26 -15.66
CA ALA A 273 20.08 -10.92 -15.08
C ALA A 273 20.20 -12.44 -15.18
N SER A 274 20.85 -13.02 -16.20
CA SER A 274 21.14 -14.45 -16.32
C SER A 274 22.28 -14.89 -15.40
N GLU A 275 23.31 -14.07 -15.19
CA GLU A 275 24.32 -14.34 -14.15
C GLU A 275 23.70 -14.20 -12.75
N LYS A 276 22.76 -13.25 -12.56
CA LYS A 276 21.99 -13.11 -11.31
C LYS A 276 20.94 -14.22 -11.17
N LEU A 277 20.31 -14.70 -12.25
CA LEU A 277 19.35 -15.81 -12.26
C LEU A 277 20.04 -17.16 -12.15
N GLU A 278 21.25 -17.36 -12.67
CA GLU A 278 22.04 -18.57 -12.42
C GLU A 278 22.53 -18.57 -10.98
N ASN A 279 22.96 -17.41 -10.45
CA ASN A 279 23.28 -17.28 -9.03
C ASN A 279 22.04 -17.42 -8.12
N ILE A 280 20.82 -17.08 -8.57
CA ILE A 280 19.55 -17.25 -7.83
C ILE A 280 18.96 -18.66 -8.03
N LYS A 281 19.05 -19.26 -9.23
CA LYS A 281 18.62 -20.65 -9.50
C LYS A 281 19.53 -21.67 -8.80
N ASN A 282 20.80 -21.30 -8.60
CA ASN A 282 21.74 -22.08 -7.79
C ASN A 282 21.79 -21.61 -6.33
N ALA A 283 21.06 -20.54 -5.96
CA ALA A 283 20.81 -20.22 -4.56
C ALA A 283 19.68 -21.15 -4.07
N PRO A 284 19.86 -21.87 -2.96
CA PRO A 284 18.81 -22.73 -2.44
C PRO A 284 17.60 -21.86 -2.11
N VAL A 285 16.45 -22.14 -2.75
CA VAL A 285 15.14 -21.68 -2.26
C VAL A 285 14.95 -22.34 -0.90
N ARG A 286 15.35 -21.64 0.15
CA ARG A 286 15.14 -22.10 1.51
C ARG A 286 13.71 -21.74 1.88
N ASN A 287 12.82 -22.72 1.90
CA ASN A 287 11.55 -22.60 2.60
C ASN A 287 11.88 -22.25 4.05
N PRO A 288 11.51 -21.06 4.56
CA PRO A 288 11.86 -20.69 5.92
C PRO A 288 11.26 -21.71 6.88
N LYS A 289 12.09 -22.20 7.80
CA LYS A 289 11.73 -23.22 8.77
C LYS A 289 11.02 -22.57 9.94
N VAL A 290 9.75 -22.90 10.12
CA VAL A 290 8.91 -22.43 11.22
C VAL A 290 8.73 -23.55 12.23
N LEU A 291 9.05 -23.28 13.49
CA LEU A 291 8.65 -24.14 14.60
C LEU A 291 7.35 -23.59 15.21
N VAL A 292 6.29 -24.37 15.12
CA VAL A 292 4.99 -24.08 15.75
C VAL A 292 4.91 -24.86 17.05
N ILE A 293 4.93 -24.15 18.18
CA ILE A 293 4.81 -24.74 19.51
C ILE A 293 3.37 -24.52 19.99
N GLU A 294 2.56 -25.56 19.90
CA GLU A 294 1.10 -25.49 20.07
C GLU A 294 0.56 -26.89 20.43
N ASP A 295 -0.11 -27.00 21.59
CA ASP A 295 -0.64 -28.26 22.11
C ASP A 295 -1.97 -28.68 21.44
N SER A 296 -2.77 -27.70 21.00
CA SER A 296 -4.03 -27.96 20.33
C SER A 296 -3.78 -28.45 18.90
N LYS A 297 -4.09 -29.73 18.66
CA LYS A 297 -4.01 -30.34 17.31
C LYS A 297 -4.82 -29.58 16.26
N ALA A 298 -5.98 -29.04 16.63
CA ALA A 298 -6.80 -28.28 15.71
C ALA A 298 -6.15 -26.94 15.31
N VAL A 299 -5.56 -26.23 16.27
CA VAL A 299 -4.90 -24.93 16.03
C VAL A 299 -3.58 -25.13 15.30
N SER A 300 -2.76 -26.09 15.71
CA SER A 300 -1.48 -26.39 15.06
C SER A 300 -1.66 -26.84 13.61
N GLU A 301 -2.65 -27.68 13.29
CA GLU A 301 -2.98 -28.05 11.90
C GLU A 301 -3.50 -26.86 11.09
N LEU A 302 -4.31 -25.97 11.70
CA LEU A 302 -4.77 -24.74 11.06
C LEU A 302 -3.60 -23.83 10.70
N ILE A 303 -2.69 -23.57 11.65
CA ILE A 303 -1.49 -22.75 11.43
C ILE A 303 -0.61 -23.41 10.35
N LYS A 304 -0.30 -24.70 10.52
CA LYS A 304 0.52 -25.46 9.57
C LYS A 304 -0.03 -25.42 8.15
N LYS A 305 -1.34 -25.60 7.97
CA LYS A 305 -1.99 -25.55 6.65
C LYS A 305 -1.79 -24.21 5.95
N HIS A 306 -1.99 -23.10 6.65
CA HIS A 306 -1.83 -21.76 6.06
C HIS A 306 -0.37 -21.43 5.80
N LEU A 307 0.54 -21.77 6.71
CA LEU A 307 1.97 -21.53 6.51
C LEU A 307 2.54 -22.39 5.37
N THR A 308 2.11 -23.64 5.26
CA THR A 308 2.54 -24.51 4.15
C THR A 308 2.02 -24.00 2.80
N ALA A 309 0.80 -23.44 2.75
CA ALA A 309 0.26 -22.81 1.54
C ALA A 309 1.10 -21.61 1.08
N GLU A 310 1.85 -21.00 2.00
CA GLU A 310 2.76 -19.87 1.77
C GLU A 310 4.23 -20.31 1.69
N SER A 311 4.49 -21.60 1.43
CA SER A 311 5.81 -22.20 1.22
C SER A 311 6.75 -22.22 2.44
N PHE A 312 6.23 -22.13 3.66
CA PHE A 312 7.02 -22.37 4.88
C PHE A 312 7.22 -23.88 5.13
N ASP A 313 8.39 -24.25 5.65
CA ASP A 313 8.67 -25.60 6.16
C ASP A 313 8.30 -25.66 7.65
N VAL A 314 7.20 -26.32 7.98
CA VAL A 314 6.59 -26.24 9.31
C VAL A 314 6.84 -27.51 10.12
N THR A 315 7.52 -27.35 11.26
CA THR A 315 7.60 -28.37 12.30
C THR A 315 6.67 -28.00 13.45
N VAL A 316 5.88 -28.96 13.95
CA VAL A 316 4.99 -28.74 15.10
C VAL A 316 5.56 -29.46 16.32
N ALA A 317 5.57 -28.77 17.46
CA ALA A 317 5.84 -29.32 18.78
C ALA A 317 4.63 -29.08 19.67
N ASP A 318 4.09 -30.14 20.26
CA ASP A 318 2.88 -30.10 21.10
C ASP A 318 3.18 -29.90 22.60
N THR A 319 4.46 -29.91 22.97
CA THR A 319 4.95 -29.73 24.35
C THR A 319 6.24 -28.91 24.36
N GLY A 320 6.59 -28.33 25.51
CA GLY A 320 7.87 -27.66 25.72
C GLY A 320 9.07 -28.59 25.57
N GLU A 321 8.95 -29.85 26.02
CA GLU A 321 9.95 -30.90 25.81
C GLU A 321 10.15 -31.26 24.32
N ALA A 322 9.07 -31.35 23.56
CA ALA A 322 9.14 -31.55 22.11
C ALA A 322 9.79 -30.35 21.42
N ALA A 323 9.48 -29.12 21.86
CA ALA A 323 10.09 -27.90 21.36
C ALA A 323 11.59 -27.83 21.69
N ASP A 324 11.99 -28.21 22.91
CA ASP A 324 13.40 -28.33 23.32
C ASP A 324 14.15 -29.30 22.40
N SER A 325 13.53 -30.43 22.06
CA SER A 325 14.10 -31.44 21.18
C SER A 325 14.23 -30.91 19.75
N ALA A 326 13.20 -30.25 19.22
CA ALA A 326 13.22 -29.67 17.88
C ALA A 326 14.33 -28.61 17.73
N VAL A 327 14.44 -27.67 18.67
CA VAL A 327 15.45 -26.61 18.66
C VAL A 327 16.87 -27.16 18.77
N LYS A 328 17.08 -28.30 19.46
CA LYS A 328 18.37 -28.98 19.53
C LYS A 328 18.73 -29.73 18.24
N GLN A 329 17.73 -30.29 17.57
CA GLN A 329 17.91 -31.13 16.37
C GLN A 329 18.10 -30.31 15.10
N GLY A 330 17.58 -29.08 15.06
CA GLY A 330 17.60 -28.27 13.86
C GLY A 330 17.52 -26.77 14.11
N HIS A 331 17.84 -26.02 13.07
CA HIS A 331 17.73 -24.58 13.05
C HIS A 331 16.38 -24.16 12.44
N PHE A 332 15.71 -23.22 13.11
CA PHE A 332 14.48 -22.57 12.67
C PHE A 332 14.72 -21.09 12.42
N ASP A 333 14.10 -20.57 11.37
CA ASP A 333 14.16 -19.16 10.97
C ASP A 333 13.21 -18.32 11.84
N ILE A 334 12.10 -18.90 12.30
CA ILE A 334 11.14 -18.25 13.20
C ILE A 334 10.35 -19.26 14.02
N ILE A 335 9.88 -18.82 15.19
CA ILE A 335 9.10 -19.65 16.12
C ILE A 335 7.75 -18.97 16.38
N THR A 336 6.66 -19.73 16.30
CA THR A 336 5.37 -19.35 16.90
C THR A 336 5.20 -20.10 18.21
N LEU A 337 4.90 -19.39 19.29
CA LEU A 337 4.88 -19.94 20.64
C LEU A 337 3.51 -19.73 21.29
N ASP A 338 2.84 -20.81 21.65
CA ASP A 338 1.77 -20.75 22.64
C ASP A 338 2.34 -20.64 24.06
N LEU A 339 1.66 -19.87 24.92
CA LEU A 339 2.06 -19.71 26.32
C LEU A 339 1.54 -20.85 27.19
N ASN A 340 0.44 -21.48 26.79
CA ASN A 340 -0.24 -22.51 27.56
C ASN A 340 0.16 -23.91 27.09
N LEU A 341 1.39 -24.34 27.42
CA LEU A 341 1.83 -25.70 27.11
C LEU A 341 1.55 -26.65 28.28
N PRO A 342 1.30 -27.94 28.02
CA PRO A 342 0.88 -28.89 29.05
C PRO A 342 1.95 -29.19 30.11
N ASP A 343 3.23 -29.03 29.79
CA ASP A 343 4.39 -29.39 30.60
C ASP A 343 5.16 -28.18 31.16
N THR A 344 4.99 -26.99 30.56
CA THR A 344 5.68 -25.77 30.99
C THR A 344 4.94 -24.52 30.54
N HIS A 345 5.16 -23.40 31.22
CA HIS A 345 4.65 -22.12 30.71
C HIS A 345 5.55 -21.62 29.58
N GLY A 346 4.99 -21.25 28.43
CA GLY A 346 5.75 -20.89 27.22
C GLY A 346 6.74 -19.74 27.43
N LEU A 347 6.39 -18.75 28.27
CA LEU A 347 7.34 -17.70 28.67
C LEU A 347 8.58 -18.24 29.39
N ASP A 348 8.43 -19.21 30.28
CA ASP A 348 9.55 -19.78 31.03
C ASP A 348 10.41 -20.68 30.14
N TRP A 349 9.77 -21.39 29.21
CA TRP A 349 10.46 -22.06 28.11
C TRP A 349 11.31 -21.08 27.30
N LEU A 350 10.73 -19.95 26.88
CA LEU A 350 11.45 -18.92 26.11
C LEU A 350 12.63 -18.35 26.90
N LYS A 351 12.45 -18.01 28.18
CA LYS A 351 13.52 -17.53 29.07
C LYS A 351 14.67 -18.53 29.15
N LYS A 352 14.36 -19.81 29.33
CA LYS A 352 15.34 -20.90 29.36
C LYS A 352 16.11 -20.97 28.04
N GLN A 353 15.40 -20.96 26.90
CA GLN A 353 16.03 -21.01 25.58
C GLN A 353 16.88 -19.79 25.26
N ARG A 354 16.47 -18.58 25.67
CA ARG A 354 17.29 -17.36 25.54
C ARG A 354 18.59 -17.47 26.34
N LYS A 355 18.54 -17.98 27.57
CA LYS A 355 19.76 -18.24 28.38
C LYS A 355 20.68 -19.28 27.72
N MET A 356 20.11 -20.24 27.00
CA MET A 356 20.83 -21.24 26.22
C MET A 356 21.33 -20.70 24.85
N GLY A 357 21.08 -19.42 24.55
CA GLY A 357 21.62 -18.75 23.37
C GLY A 357 20.71 -18.71 22.15
N LEU A 358 19.43 -19.10 22.27
CA LEU A 358 18.47 -19.00 21.16
C LEU A 358 18.30 -17.54 20.72
N LYS A 359 18.62 -17.22 19.47
CA LYS A 359 18.47 -15.87 18.88
C LYS A 359 17.26 -15.74 17.93
N THR A 360 16.64 -16.87 17.58
CA THR A 360 15.52 -16.92 16.64
C THR A 360 14.36 -16.02 17.09
N ASN A 361 13.77 -15.29 16.13
CA ASN A 361 12.61 -14.45 16.36
C ASN A 361 11.41 -15.29 16.83
N VAL A 362 10.61 -14.73 17.74
CA VAL A 362 9.44 -15.41 18.32
C VAL A 362 8.22 -14.51 18.17
N ILE A 363 7.12 -15.07 17.65
CA ILE A 363 5.77 -14.49 17.72
C ILE A 363 4.97 -15.34 18.70
N VAL A 364 4.29 -14.72 19.65
CA VAL A 364 3.40 -15.44 20.56
C VAL A 364 2.02 -15.57 19.95
N VAL A 365 1.44 -16.78 19.98
CA VAL A 365 0.09 -17.08 19.51
C VAL A 365 -0.65 -17.80 20.63
N SER A 366 -1.40 -17.08 21.46
CA SER A 366 -2.03 -17.62 22.68
C SER A 366 -3.41 -17.01 22.95
N GLU A 367 -4.26 -17.72 23.68
CA GLU A 367 -5.46 -17.13 24.29
C GLU A 367 -5.09 -16.16 25.42
N ILE A 368 -5.90 -15.14 25.63
CA ILE A 368 -5.66 -14.08 26.61
C ILE A 368 -6.53 -14.30 27.85
N ARG A 369 -5.90 -14.29 29.03
CA ARG A 369 -6.58 -14.13 30.33
C ARG A 369 -6.22 -12.75 30.90
N GLU A 370 -7.23 -12.00 31.37
CA GLU A 370 -7.06 -10.59 31.78
C GLU A 370 -6.13 -10.42 33.01
N ASP A 371 -6.08 -11.42 33.87
CA ASP A 371 -5.19 -11.52 35.04
C ASP A 371 -3.72 -11.70 34.64
N GLU A 372 -3.44 -12.40 33.54
CA GLU A 372 -2.07 -12.71 33.07
C GLU A 372 -1.44 -11.62 32.19
N ALA A 373 -2.20 -10.58 31.80
CA ALA A 373 -1.70 -9.59 30.84
C ALA A 373 -0.43 -8.82 31.30
N SER A 374 -0.11 -8.78 32.60
CA SER A 374 1.16 -8.21 33.09
C SER A 374 2.36 -9.11 32.79
N GLN A 375 2.19 -10.44 32.91
CA GLN A 375 3.21 -11.42 32.55
C GLN A 375 3.43 -11.45 31.03
N ASN A 376 2.37 -11.25 30.25
CA ASN A 376 2.44 -11.23 28.79
C ASN A 376 3.18 -10.00 28.22
N ILE A 377 3.27 -8.89 28.96
CA ILE A 377 4.08 -7.75 28.48
C ILE A 377 5.58 -8.01 28.65
N SER A 378 5.96 -8.75 29.71
CA SER A 378 7.36 -9.15 29.90
C SER A 378 7.90 -10.01 28.76
N LEU A 379 7.03 -10.57 27.90
CA LEU A 379 7.43 -11.29 26.69
C LEU A 379 8.32 -10.44 25.77
N PHE A 380 8.03 -9.14 25.64
CA PHE A 380 8.80 -8.25 24.77
C PHE A 380 10.22 -8.01 25.28
N ASP A 381 10.43 -8.06 26.61
CA ASP A 381 11.76 -7.97 27.21
C ASP A 381 12.65 -9.17 26.84
N TYR A 382 12.05 -10.31 26.46
CA TYR A 382 12.74 -11.52 25.99
C TYR A 382 12.82 -11.63 24.46
N GLY A 383 12.54 -10.53 23.75
CA GLY A 383 12.72 -10.42 22.30
C GLY A 383 11.58 -11.00 21.46
N VAL A 384 10.37 -11.12 22.03
CA VAL A 384 9.16 -11.40 21.25
C VAL A 384 8.87 -10.24 20.30
N GLN A 385 8.55 -10.55 19.06
CA GLN A 385 8.35 -9.56 17.98
C GLN A 385 6.90 -9.11 17.85
N ASP A 386 5.96 -10.03 18.14
CA ASP A 386 4.53 -9.78 18.06
C ASP A 386 3.73 -10.75 18.93
N TYR A 387 2.46 -10.40 19.18
CA TYR A 387 1.49 -11.23 19.91
C TYR A 387 0.17 -11.30 19.13
N ILE A 388 -0.36 -12.51 18.94
CA ILE A 388 -1.61 -12.78 18.22
C ILE A 388 -2.54 -13.62 19.10
N GLU A 389 -3.82 -13.22 19.19
CA GLU A 389 -4.84 -13.94 19.97
C GLU A 389 -5.44 -15.10 19.19
N LYS A 390 -5.45 -16.30 19.79
CA LYS A 390 -6.02 -17.52 19.17
C LYS A 390 -7.51 -17.38 18.80
N GLY A 391 -8.31 -16.74 19.65
CA GLY A 391 -9.75 -16.53 19.41
C GLY A 391 -10.08 -15.74 18.13
N SER A 392 -9.09 -15.03 17.57
CA SER A 392 -9.21 -14.30 16.31
C SER A 392 -8.54 -15.01 15.12
N LEU A 393 -8.02 -16.23 15.27
CA LEU A 393 -7.22 -16.91 14.23
C LEU A 393 -7.93 -16.97 12.86
N ASN A 394 -9.24 -17.21 12.80
CA ASN A 394 -9.94 -17.24 11.50
C ASN A 394 -9.80 -15.92 10.69
N GLU A 395 -9.69 -14.77 11.36
CA GLU A 395 -9.47 -13.46 10.72
C GLU A 395 -7.98 -13.03 10.79
N GLY A 396 -7.28 -13.43 11.85
CA GLY A 396 -5.90 -13.09 12.18
C GLY A 396 -4.83 -14.00 11.58
N MET A 397 -5.20 -15.09 10.89
CA MET A 397 -4.25 -15.94 10.16
C MET A 397 -3.48 -15.15 9.10
N SER A 398 -4.14 -14.20 8.43
CA SER A 398 -3.49 -13.28 7.49
C SER A 398 -2.40 -12.46 8.18
N ILE A 399 -2.70 -11.90 9.34
CA ILE A 399 -1.76 -11.10 10.15
C ILE A 399 -0.57 -11.94 10.60
N LEU A 400 -0.81 -13.18 11.05
CA LEU A 400 0.26 -14.11 11.45
C LEU A 400 1.18 -14.44 10.27
N VAL A 401 0.60 -14.84 9.14
CA VAL A 401 1.35 -15.16 7.91
C VAL A 401 2.18 -13.97 7.47
N ASP A 402 1.57 -12.79 7.39
CA ASP A 402 2.25 -11.60 6.90
C ASP A 402 3.37 -11.16 7.88
N SER A 403 3.16 -11.30 9.19
CA SER A 403 4.20 -11.02 10.21
C SER A 403 5.37 -12.00 10.10
N LEU A 404 5.10 -13.29 9.89
CA LEU A 404 6.13 -14.32 9.70
C LEU A 404 6.93 -14.07 8.41
N LYS A 405 6.27 -13.71 7.31
CA LYS A 405 6.94 -13.33 6.05
C LYS A 405 7.86 -12.14 6.26
N GLY A 406 7.34 -11.05 6.85
CA GLY A 406 8.12 -9.84 7.11
C GLY A 406 9.36 -10.08 7.99
N LEU A 407 9.28 -11.02 8.93
CA LEU A 407 10.40 -11.36 9.82
C LEU A 407 11.39 -12.38 9.24
N THR A 408 10.99 -13.22 8.29
CA THR A 408 11.83 -14.28 7.69
C THR A 408 12.52 -13.84 6.38
N GLU A 409 11.94 -12.89 5.66
CA GLU A 409 12.56 -12.26 4.48
C GLU A 409 13.84 -11.49 4.84
N ARG A 410 14.03 -11.14 6.11
CA ARG A 410 15.22 -10.43 6.62
C ARG A 410 16.47 -11.31 6.69
N ASP A 411 16.32 -12.61 6.92
CA ASP A 411 17.43 -13.57 7.13
C ASP A 411 17.84 -14.31 5.83
N SER A 412 16.99 -14.31 4.81
CA SER A 412 17.27 -14.94 3.51
C SER A 412 18.16 -14.03 2.66
N GLY A 413 19.47 -14.22 2.80
CA GLY A 413 20.53 -13.40 2.22
C GLY A 413 20.26 -12.86 0.80
N ASN A 414 20.05 -11.56 0.70
CA ASN A 414 20.37 -10.76 -0.49
C ASN A 414 20.70 -9.31 -0.09
N LEU A 415 21.72 -9.17 0.76
CA LEU A 415 22.32 -7.88 1.16
C LEU A 415 23.19 -7.22 0.07
N LYS A 416 23.03 -7.57 -1.20
CA LYS A 416 23.79 -6.92 -2.29
C LYS A 416 22.88 -6.65 -3.49
N SER A 417 22.68 -5.36 -3.77
CA SER A 417 22.15 -4.77 -5.01
C SER A 417 20.64 -4.49 -5.12
N GLN A 418 20.13 -3.60 -4.27
CA GLN A 418 19.37 -2.42 -4.71
C GLN A 418 19.78 -1.27 -3.79
N ASN A 419 19.90 -0.05 -4.33
CA ASN A 419 20.41 1.13 -3.62
C ASN A 419 19.89 1.17 -2.18
N LEU A 420 20.79 1.03 -1.20
CA LEU A 420 20.52 1.32 0.20
C LEU A 420 19.72 2.62 0.21
N THR A 421 18.48 2.60 0.70
CA THR A 421 17.78 3.81 1.12
C THR A 421 18.60 4.34 2.29
N THR A 422 19.64 5.10 1.94
CA THR A 422 20.75 5.44 2.82
C THR A 422 20.19 6.19 4.01
N ARG A 423 20.37 5.62 5.19
CA ARG A 423 20.24 6.29 6.49
C ARG A 423 20.57 7.79 6.33
N LYS A 424 19.56 8.63 6.56
CA LYS A 424 19.58 10.08 6.36
C LYS A 424 19.33 10.71 7.72
N VAL A 425 20.39 10.91 8.49
CA VAL A 425 20.33 11.54 9.81
C VAL A 425 20.59 13.03 9.62
N LEU A 426 19.69 13.88 10.10
CA LEU A 426 19.87 15.32 9.99
C LEU A 426 20.86 15.80 11.07
N THR A 427 21.73 16.73 10.68
CA THR A 427 22.66 17.44 11.57
C THR A 427 21.91 18.40 12.49
N ALA A 428 22.57 18.85 13.57
CA ALA A 428 21.97 19.83 14.49
C ALA A 428 21.62 21.15 13.77
N GLU A 429 22.44 21.56 12.80
CA GLU A 429 22.22 22.73 11.97
C GLU A 429 20.95 22.58 11.13
N GLN A 430 20.78 21.45 10.45
CA GLN A 430 19.57 21.15 9.66
C GLN A 430 18.32 21.04 10.56
N LEU A 431 18.45 20.46 11.75
CA LEU A 431 17.34 20.40 12.71
C LEU A 431 16.94 21.77 13.24
N SER A 432 17.86 22.74 13.27
CA SER A 432 17.58 24.11 13.72
C SER A 432 16.65 24.90 12.79
N GLU A 433 16.46 24.44 11.55
CA GLU A 433 15.48 25.00 10.61
C GLU A 433 14.03 24.71 11.05
N TYR A 434 13.82 23.68 11.85
CA TYR A 434 12.51 23.32 12.37
C TYR A 434 12.21 24.05 13.68
N ARG A 435 10.95 24.49 13.82
CA ARG A 435 10.46 25.02 15.10
C ARG A 435 10.32 23.89 16.12
N SER A 436 10.62 24.19 17.38
CA SER A 436 10.42 23.24 18.49
C SER A 436 8.99 22.68 18.45
N PRO A 437 8.82 21.35 18.43
CA PRO A 437 7.50 20.73 18.33
C PRO A 437 6.68 21.04 19.58
N GLN A 438 5.38 21.27 19.36
CA GLN A 438 4.36 21.36 20.41
C GLN A 438 3.53 20.07 20.52
N LEU A 439 3.68 19.16 19.55
CA LEU A 439 3.04 17.86 19.49
C LEU A 439 4.01 16.87 18.82
N ILE A 440 4.04 15.64 19.31
CA ILE A 440 4.70 14.53 18.61
C ILE A 440 3.64 13.47 18.33
N VAL A 441 3.57 12.99 17.09
CA VAL A 441 2.72 11.85 16.73
C VAL A 441 3.59 10.68 16.28
N MET A 442 3.27 9.47 16.77
CA MET A 442 4.05 8.27 16.47
C MET A 442 3.17 7.10 16.05
N GLY A 443 3.67 6.27 15.13
CA GLY A 443 2.98 5.08 14.65
C GLY A 443 3.91 3.88 14.47
N GLY A 444 3.47 2.69 14.89
CA GLY A 444 4.21 1.45 14.76
C GLY A 444 3.31 0.20 14.78
N SER A 445 3.86 -0.93 14.36
CA SER A 445 3.16 -2.23 14.33
C SER A 445 4.11 -3.35 14.80
N THR A 446 4.24 -4.44 14.05
CA THR A 446 5.15 -5.57 14.34
C THR A 446 6.58 -5.11 14.65
N GLY A 447 7.07 -5.50 15.83
CA GLY A 447 8.39 -5.14 16.36
C GLY A 447 8.53 -3.72 16.92
N ALA A 448 7.49 -2.90 16.95
CA ALA A 448 7.62 -1.49 17.35
C ALA A 448 7.64 -1.26 18.86
N ILE A 449 7.10 -2.17 19.68
CA ILE A 449 7.10 -2.08 21.15
C ILE A 449 8.51 -1.86 21.73
N PRO A 450 9.53 -2.70 21.43
CA PRO A 450 10.88 -2.45 21.94
C PRO A 450 11.50 -1.15 21.39
N VAL A 451 11.09 -0.71 20.20
CA VAL A 451 11.53 0.55 19.61
C VAL A 451 10.95 1.74 20.37
N PHE A 452 9.66 1.68 20.74
CA PHE A 452 9.01 2.70 21.58
C PHE A 452 9.70 2.84 22.93
N GLN A 453 9.99 1.71 23.61
CA GLN A 453 10.71 1.74 24.88
C GLN A 453 12.10 2.38 24.73
N ASN A 454 12.84 2.05 23.67
CA ASN A 454 14.15 2.65 23.39
C ASN A 454 14.06 4.17 23.19
N ILE A 455 13.02 4.64 22.48
CA ILE A 455 12.81 6.06 22.25
C ILE A 455 12.38 6.77 23.54
N PHE A 456 11.38 6.25 24.24
CA PHE A 456 10.80 6.93 25.40
C PHE A 456 11.77 7.03 26.58
N THR A 457 12.58 6.00 26.84
CA THR A 457 13.64 6.03 27.87
C THR A 457 14.66 7.15 27.66
N GLN A 458 14.75 7.68 26.44
CA GLN A 458 15.72 8.70 26.05
C GLN A 458 15.13 10.11 26.06
N LEU A 459 13.81 10.28 26.16
CA LEU A 459 13.13 11.58 26.10
C LEU A 459 13.04 12.26 27.49
N PRO A 460 13.08 13.60 27.55
CA PRO A 460 13.05 14.33 28.82
C PRO A 460 11.63 14.41 29.42
N GLU A 461 11.53 14.65 30.73
CA GLU A 461 10.24 14.81 31.43
C GLU A 461 9.38 15.95 30.86
N ASP A 462 10.01 17.00 30.34
CA ASP A 462 9.34 18.17 29.77
C ASP A 462 8.98 18.03 28.27
N CYS A 463 9.02 16.80 27.72
CA CYS A 463 8.72 16.52 26.32
C CYS A 463 7.33 17.05 25.90
N PRO A 464 7.13 17.55 24.66
CA PRO A 464 5.79 17.81 24.13
C PRO A 464 4.89 16.57 24.24
N PRO A 465 3.55 16.74 24.32
CA PRO A 465 2.63 15.61 24.34
C PRO A 465 2.89 14.68 23.15
N ILE A 466 2.88 13.38 23.41
CA ILE A 466 3.08 12.34 22.39
C ILE A 466 1.77 11.59 22.20
N VAL A 467 1.23 11.55 20.99
CA VAL A 467 0.07 10.69 20.67
C VAL A 467 0.56 9.52 19.82
N LEU A 468 0.29 8.32 20.28
CA LEU A 468 0.85 7.07 19.78
C LEU A 468 -0.28 6.16 19.25
N VAL A 469 -0.04 5.56 18.09
CA VAL A 469 -0.78 4.38 17.62
C VAL A 469 0.19 3.20 17.49
N GLN A 470 -0.10 2.14 18.24
CA GLN A 470 0.48 0.81 18.07
C GLN A 470 -0.63 -0.12 17.57
N HIS A 471 -0.41 -0.84 16.48
CA HIS A 471 -1.30 -1.93 16.09
C HIS A 471 -1.09 -3.10 17.05
N ILE A 472 -2.04 -3.27 17.97
CA ILE A 472 -2.07 -4.37 18.92
C ILE A 472 -3.53 -4.72 19.23
N ASN A 473 -3.75 -5.95 19.67
CA ASN A 473 -5.02 -6.34 20.27
C ASN A 473 -5.34 -5.46 21.49
N GLN A 474 -6.56 -4.91 21.51
CA GLN A 474 -6.96 -3.90 22.50
C GLN A 474 -7.05 -4.43 23.92
N LYS A 475 -7.19 -5.75 24.11
CA LYS A 475 -7.11 -6.38 25.44
C LYS A 475 -5.75 -6.17 26.12
N PHE A 476 -4.68 -5.95 25.35
CA PHE A 476 -3.34 -5.63 25.89
C PHE A 476 -3.03 -4.14 25.92
N ALA A 477 -3.73 -3.33 25.14
CA ALA A 477 -3.40 -1.92 24.95
C ALA A 477 -3.30 -1.17 26.29
N GLY A 478 -4.21 -1.44 27.23
CA GLY A 478 -4.21 -0.83 28.57
C GLY A 478 -2.93 -1.12 29.36
N LYS A 479 -2.59 -2.40 29.58
CA LYS A 479 -1.42 -2.76 30.39
C LYS A 479 -0.10 -2.48 29.65
N LEU A 480 -0.04 -2.73 28.33
CA LEU A 480 1.15 -2.44 27.53
C LEU A 480 1.54 -0.96 27.66
N TYR A 481 0.56 -0.08 27.60
CA TYR A 481 0.75 1.35 27.71
C TYR A 481 1.44 1.76 29.02
N ASP A 482 1.07 1.14 30.14
CA ASP A 482 1.69 1.41 31.43
C ASP A 482 3.15 0.92 31.46
N THR A 483 3.43 -0.25 30.88
CA THR A 483 4.80 -0.79 30.83
C THR A 483 5.72 -0.10 29.83
N LEU A 484 5.19 0.46 28.73
CA LEU A 484 5.98 1.20 27.73
C LEU A 484 6.79 2.35 28.35
N LEU A 485 6.28 2.94 29.43
CA LEU A 485 6.87 4.12 30.09
C LEU A 485 7.52 3.83 31.43
N GLU A 486 7.58 2.57 31.88
CA GLU A 486 8.09 2.21 33.21
C GLU A 486 9.52 2.72 33.47
N LYS A 487 10.37 2.73 32.44
CA LYS A 487 11.76 3.23 32.49
C LYS A 487 11.92 4.63 31.88
N SER A 488 10.82 5.31 31.59
CA SER A 488 10.77 6.64 30.97
C SER A 488 10.56 7.73 32.01
N ALA A 489 10.99 8.96 31.70
CA ALA A 489 10.59 10.15 32.46
C ALA A 489 9.17 10.64 32.11
N LEU A 490 8.57 10.08 31.06
CA LEU A 490 7.22 10.41 30.60
C LEU A 490 6.15 9.63 31.38
N LYS A 491 4.94 10.20 31.43
CA LYS A 491 3.80 9.64 32.17
C LYS A 491 2.72 9.18 31.21
N THR A 492 1.99 8.15 31.60
CA THR A 492 0.76 7.76 30.91
C THR A 492 -0.35 8.74 31.26
N ALA A 493 -1.17 9.09 30.28
CA ALA A 493 -2.38 9.89 30.48
C ALA A 493 -3.66 9.04 30.40
N GLU A 494 -4.72 9.52 31.05
CA GLU A 494 -6.07 9.10 30.70
C GLU A 494 -6.36 9.48 29.25
N CYS A 495 -6.95 8.57 28.48
CA CYS A 495 -7.19 8.74 27.05
C CYS A 495 -8.70 8.78 26.82
N ARG A 496 -9.30 9.95 27.06
CA ARG A 496 -10.74 10.21 26.93
C ARG A 496 -11.00 11.26 25.86
N ASP A 497 -12.19 11.23 25.28
CA ASP A 497 -12.61 12.21 24.29
C ASP A 497 -12.62 13.62 24.92
N GLY A 498 -12.01 14.58 24.23
CA GLY A 498 -11.81 15.94 24.73
C GLY A 498 -10.67 16.11 25.74
N GLU A 499 -9.93 15.06 26.10
CA GLU A 499 -8.82 15.17 27.06
C GLU A 499 -7.74 16.13 26.54
N THR A 500 -7.32 17.07 27.39
CA THR A 500 -6.29 18.05 27.03
C THR A 500 -4.90 17.42 27.00
N LEU A 501 -4.17 17.66 25.92
CA LEU A 501 -2.79 17.19 25.77
C LEU A 501 -1.82 18.01 26.63
N LYS A 502 -1.06 17.32 27.49
CA LYS A 502 -0.10 17.91 28.44
C LYS A 502 1.32 17.47 28.10
N ARG A 503 2.29 18.35 28.36
CA ARG A 503 3.71 18.02 28.24
C ARG A 503 4.09 16.95 29.27
N GLY A 504 5.04 16.09 28.90
CA GLY A 504 5.49 14.96 29.70
C GLY A 504 4.56 13.74 29.63
N TYR A 505 3.47 13.81 28.84
CA TYR A 505 2.51 12.72 28.72
C TYR A 505 2.53 12.08 27.34
N VAL A 506 2.44 10.75 27.33
CA VAL A 506 2.08 9.96 26.14
C VAL A 506 0.59 9.67 26.20
N TYR A 507 -0.04 9.48 25.04
CA TYR A 507 -1.46 9.18 24.85
C TYR A 507 -1.60 8.02 23.85
N MET A 508 -2.40 7.01 24.16
CA MET A 508 -2.63 5.85 23.30
C MET A 508 -4.09 5.40 23.40
N ALA A 509 -4.72 5.07 22.27
CA ALA A 509 -6.03 4.45 22.29
C ALA A 509 -5.96 3.11 23.06
N LYS A 510 -6.88 2.92 24.01
CA LYS A 510 -7.01 1.69 24.80
C LYS A 510 -8.17 0.80 24.34
N ASP A 511 -8.85 1.18 23.26
CA ASP A 511 -9.99 0.46 22.70
C ASP A 511 -10.02 0.52 21.16
N TYR A 512 -11.04 -0.10 20.56
CA TYR A 512 -11.24 -0.20 19.11
C TYR A 512 -11.75 1.11 18.47
N ARG A 513 -11.23 2.26 18.87
CA ARG A 513 -11.50 3.55 18.24
C ARG A 513 -10.23 4.14 17.66
N HIS A 514 -10.38 4.85 16.56
CA HIS A 514 -9.31 5.70 16.06
C HIS A 514 -9.06 6.84 17.03
N VAL A 515 -7.81 7.08 17.38
CA VAL A 515 -7.38 8.27 18.11
C VAL A 515 -7.00 9.36 17.10
N ALA A 516 -7.45 10.57 17.38
CA ALA A 516 -7.16 11.77 16.62
C ALA A 516 -6.74 12.90 17.57
N VAL A 517 -6.12 13.92 17.00
CA VAL A 517 -5.82 15.16 17.71
C VAL A 517 -6.63 16.28 17.09
N GLU A 518 -7.19 17.11 17.94
CA GLU A 518 -7.93 18.31 17.57
C GLU A 518 -7.36 19.55 18.28
N LYS A 519 -7.74 20.71 17.75
CA LYS A 519 -7.42 22.00 18.36
C LYS A 519 -8.71 22.65 18.80
N THR A 520 -8.93 22.72 20.11
CA THR A 520 -10.08 23.37 20.73
C THR A 520 -9.71 24.81 21.11
N GLY A 521 -10.50 25.78 20.63
CA GLY A 521 -10.23 27.20 20.86
C GLY A 521 -8.93 27.70 20.21
N SER A 522 -8.32 28.75 20.77
CA SER A 522 -7.17 29.41 20.14
C SER A 522 -5.83 28.69 20.35
N ARG A 523 -5.68 27.86 21.39
CA ARG A 523 -4.37 27.29 21.79
C ARG A 523 -4.37 25.88 22.40
N GLN A 524 -5.51 25.25 22.67
CA GLN A 524 -5.53 23.98 23.41
C GLN A 524 -5.61 22.80 22.45
N LEU A 525 -4.75 21.80 22.64
CA LEU A 525 -4.83 20.52 21.93
C LEU A 525 -5.59 19.52 22.78
N SER A 526 -6.45 18.75 22.14
CA SER A 526 -7.24 17.71 22.78
C SER A 526 -7.27 16.43 21.95
N LEU A 527 -7.55 15.31 22.61
CA LEU A 527 -7.86 14.06 21.92
C LEU A 527 -9.29 14.09 21.38
N SER A 528 -9.47 13.47 20.23
CA SER A 528 -10.79 13.02 19.78
C SER A 528 -10.76 11.55 19.37
N PHE A 529 -11.91 10.88 19.47
CA PHE A 529 -12.04 9.48 19.10
C PHE A 529 -13.10 9.27 18.02
N SER A 530 -12.79 8.38 17.07
CA SER A 530 -13.68 8.03 15.97
C SER A 530 -13.93 6.53 15.87
N THR A 531 -15.16 6.16 15.51
CA THR A 531 -15.58 4.79 15.25
C THR A 531 -15.64 4.46 13.75
N GLU A 532 -15.18 5.37 12.88
CA GLU A 532 -15.10 5.16 11.43
C GLU A 532 -14.41 3.85 11.04
N ASP A 533 -14.80 3.30 9.88
CA ASP A 533 -14.20 2.08 9.36
C ASP A 533 -12.72 2.30 8.98
N PRO A 534 -11.83 1.33 9.25
CA PRO A 534 -10.41 1.48 9.01
C PRO A 534 -10.08 1.49 7.52
N LYS A 535 -9.40 2.55 7.06
CA LYS A 535 -8.99 2.71 5.65
C LYS A 535 -7.94 1.69 5.18
N PHE A 536 -7.08 1.24 6.10
CA PHE A 536 -6.00 0.27 5.85
C PHE A 536 -6.12 -0.99 6.71
N GLY A 537 -7.33 -1.33 7.18
CA GLY A 537 -7.61 -2.56 7.91
C GLY A 537 -7.27 -2.54 9.41
N HIS A 538 -6.61 -1.50 9.93
CA HIS A 538 -6.28 -1.39 11.35
C HIS A 538 -7.11 -0.32 12.05
N LYS A 539 -7.61 -0.64 13.26
CA LYS A 539 -8.26 0.30 14.18
C LYS A 539 -7.75 0.02 15.60
N PRO A 540 -7.03 0.97 16.25
CA PRO A 540 -6.66 2.31 15.80
C PRO A 540 -5.70 2.30 14.58
N SER A 541 -5.69 3.41 13.81
CA SER A 541 -4.92 3.55 12.57
C SER A 541 -3.93 4.70 12.67
N VAL A 542 -2.71 4.47 12.21
CA VAL A 542 -1.66 5.50 12.16
C VAL A 542 -2.03 6.59 11.15
N ASP A 543 -2.60 6.23 9.98
CA ASP A 543 -3.03 7.18 8.96
C ASP A 543 -4.13 8.10 9.50
N HIS A 544 -5.06 7.58 10.30
CA HIS A 544 -6.10 8.40 10.93
C HIS A 544 -5.51 9.45 11.88
N LEU A 545 -4.61 9.02 12.79
CA LEU A 545 -3.91 9.92 13.71
C LEU A 545 -3.14 10.99 12.94
N PHE A 546 -2.31 10.60 11.97
CA PHE A 546 -1.46 11.53 11.24
C PHE A 546 -2.28 12.50 10.37
N ARG A 547 -3.40 12.07 9.78
CA ARG A 547 -4.31 12.98 9.05
C ARG A 547 -4.97 13.99 9.97
N SER A 548 -5.36 13.60 11.17
CA SER A 548 -5.95 14.53 12.14
C SER A 548 -4.92 15.57 12.58
N ALA A 549 -3.71 15.13 12.94
CA ALA A 549 -2.59 16.02 13.26
C ALA A 549 -2.26 16.96 12.09
N ALA A 550 -2.22 16.45 10.87
CA ALA A 550 -1.97 17.24 9.67
C ALA A 550 -3.01 18.33 9.43
N LYS A 551 -4.20 18.32 10.05
CA LYS A 551 -5.18 19.43 9.94
C LYS A 551 -4.82 20.61 10.84
N ILE A 552 -4.04 20.38 11.89
CA ILE A 552 -3.67 21.38 12.89
C ILE A 552 -2.45 22.17 12.42
N ASN A 553 -2.48 23.50 12.60
CA ASN A 553 -1.37 24.37 12.25
C ASN A 553 -0.54 24.75 13.49
N ILE A 554 0.24 23.79 14.00
CA ILE A 554 1.21 23.96 15.08
C ILE A 554 2.52 23.25 14.72
N PRO A 555 3.68 23.68 15.23
CA PRO A 555 4.91 22.92 15.08
C PRO A 555 4.75 21.50 15.64
N MET A 556 5.11 20.48 14.87
CA MET A 556 5.03 19.09 15.30
C MET A 556 6.15 18.24 14.70
N ALA A 557 6.37 17.08 15.30
CA ALA A 557 7.20 16.01 14.75
C ALA A 557 6.34 14.75 14.55
N ALA A 558 6.54 14.05 13.44
CA ALA A 558 5.88 12.79 13.16
C ALA A 558 6.89 11.66 12.93
N VAL A 559 6.67 10.53 13.60
CA VAL A 559 7.60 9.39 13.61
C VAL A 559 6.88 8.14 13.13
N ILE A 560 7.35 7.52 12.05
CA ILE A 560 6.86 6.22 11.58
C ILE A 560 7.91 5.15 11.84
N LEU A 561 7.53 4.10 12.55
CA LEU A 561 8.42 3.03 13.01
C LEU A 561 8.10 1.71 12.33
N THR A 562 8.95 0.71 12.61
CA THR A 562 8.81 -0.67 12.14
C THR A 562 7.37 -1.15 12.19
N GLY A 563 7.01 -1.87 11.15
CA GLY A 563 5.65 -2.32 10.98
C GLY A 563 5.38 -2.75 9.56
N MET A 564 4.40 -3.62 9.43
CA MET A 564 3.98 -4.18 8.17
C MET A 564 2.96 -3.27 7.46
N GLY A 565 2.91 -3.40 6.13
CA GLY A 565 1.95 -2.67 5.32
C GLY A 565 2.32 -1.21 5.13
N LYS A 566 1.31 -0.34 5.02
CA LYS A 566 1.47 1.07 4.61
C LYS A 566 0.70 2.07 5.45
N ASP A 567 0.12 1.64 6.58
CA ASP A 567 -0.66 2.54 7.43
C ASP A 567 0.23 3.67 7.95
N GLY A 568 -0.27 4.91 7.91
CA GLY A 568 0.50 6.11 8.27
C GLY A 568 1.42 6.68 7.20
N SER A 569 1.85 5.89 6.20
CA SER A 569 2.84 6.32 5.21
C SER A 569 2.40 7.56 4.41
N GLU A 570 1.19 7.54 3.83
CA GLU A 570 0.62 8.66 3.05
C GLU A 570 0.34 9.89 3.91
N ALA A 571 -0.18 9.67 5.12
CA ALA A 571 -0.50 10.76 6.05
C ALA A 571 0.76 11.43 6.60
N LEU A 572 1.89 10.72 6.72
CA LEU A 572 3.18 11.32 7.05
C LEU A 572 3.55 12.41 6.04
N GLY A 573 3.33 12.16 4.74
CA GLY A 573 3.53 13.15 3.69
C GLY A 573 2.63 14.37 3.81
N ALA A 574 1.44 14.24 4.39
CA ALA A 574 0.57 15.40 4.66
C ALA A 574 1.12 16.30 5.77
N ILE A 575 1.80 15.73 6.76
CA ILE A 575 2.52 16.45 7.82
C ILE A 575 3.78 17.11 7.24
N GLN A 576 4.58 16.34 6.48
CA GLN A 576 5.80 16.82 5.82
C GLN A 576 5.54 18.03 4.92
N ARG A 577 4.51 17.97 4.05
CA ARG A 577 4.17 19.08 3.13
C ARG A 577 3.80 20.39 3.82
N LYS A 578 3.53 20.37 5.13
CA LYS A 578 3.32 21.57 5.96
C LYS A 578 4.61 22.10 6.60
N GLY A 579 5.77 21.53 6.26
CA GLY A 579 7.07 21.92 6.79
C GLY A 579 7.34 21.39 8.20
N HIS A 580 6.64 20.35 8.63
CA HIS A 580 6.87 19.70 9.92
C HIS A 580 7.93 18.59 9.79
N PHE A 581 8.64 18.32 10.89
CA PHE A 581 9.68 17.30 10.89
C PHE A 581 9.04 15.91 10.81
N THR A 582 9.48 15.09 9.85
CA THR A 582 9.04 13.70 9.69
C THR A 582 10.24 12.76 9.66
N VAL A 583 10.15 11.63 10.36
CA VAL A 583 11.24 10.66 10.42
C VAL A 583 10.70 9.24 10.33
N ALA A 584 11.40 8.42 9.55
CA ALA A 584 11.17 6.99 9.41
C ALA A 584 12.29 6.21 10.09
N GLN A 585 11.95 5.09 10.75
CA GLN A 585 12.94 4.13 11.24
C GLN A 585 13.70 3.52 10.05
N ASP A 586 15.02 3.36 10.16
CA ASP A 586 15.82 2.75 9.09
C ASP A 586 15.54 1.25 8.90
N GLN A 587 15.88 0.73 7.72
CA GLN A 587 15.69 -0.68 7.38
C GLN A 587 16.53 -1.61 8.27
N GLN A 588 17.75 -1.20 8.62
CA GLN A 588 18.68 -2.03 9.37
C GLN A 588 18.16 -2.35 10.78
N SER A 589 17.48 -1.41 11.41
CA SER A 589 16.93 -1.53 12.77
C SER A 589 15.47 -1.95 12.80
N SER A 590 14.73 -1.86 11.68
CA SER A 590 13.33 -2.27 11.61
C SER A 590 13.19 -3.79 11.64
N ALA A 591 12.26 -4.30 12.45
CA ALA A 591 11.88 -5.72 12.41
C ALA A 591 11.20 -6.04 11.07
N VAL A 592 10.31 -5.14 10.63
CA VAL A 592 9.64 -5.16 9.33
C VAL A 592 9.68 -3.75 8.76
N PHE A 593 10.29 -3.58 7.58
CA PHE A 593 10.48 -2.27 6.94
C PHE A 593 9.35 -1.93 5.95
N GLY A 594 8.10 -2.30 6.27
CA GLY A 594 6.93 -2.02 5.44
C GLY A 594 6.46 -0.57 5.56
N MET A 595 5.94 -0.21 6.74
CA MET A 595 5.41 1.13 7.02
C MET A 595 6.46 2.24 6.84
N PRO A 596 7.68 2.12 7.41
CA PRO A 596 8.74 3.09 7.16
C PRO A 596 9.24 3.07 5.71
N GLY A 597 9.38 1.89 5.11
CA GLY A 597 9.86 1.74 3.73
C GLY A 597 8.94 2.43 2.72
N GLU A 598 7.63 2.26 2.87
CA GLU A 598 6.63 2.95 2.03
C GLU A 598 6.71 4.48 2.18
N ALA A 599 6.89 4.97 3.40
CA ALA A 599 7.03 6.41 3.65
C ALA A 599 8.33 6.98 3.04
N VAL A 600 9.43 6.22 3.12
CA VAL A 600 10.72 6.56 2.52
C VAL A 600 10.66 6.56 1.00
N ASN A 601 10.08 5.53 0.39
CA ASN A 601 9.97 5.39 -1.06
C ASN A 601 9.17 6.54 -1.69
N LYS A 602 8.20 7.10 -0.96
CA LYS A 602 7.43 8.27 -1.39
C LYS A 602 8.11 9.61 -1.09
N GLY A 603 9.27 9.60 -0.44
CA GLY A 603 10.00 10.80 -0.04
C GLY A 603 9.30 11.60 1.06
N PHE A 604 8.49 10.95 1.90
CA PHE A 604 7.72 11.60 2.97
C PHE A 604 8.43 11.68 4.32
N ALA A 605 9.62 11.08 4.42
CA ALA A 605 10.47 11.13 5.59
C ALA A 605 11.65 12.10 5.36
N GLU A 606 11.74 13.16 6.17
CA GLU A 606 12.87 14.09 6.14
C GLU A 606 14.16 13.44 6.66
N ALA A 607 14.02 12.53 7.64
CA ALA A 607 15.10 11.72 8.17
C ALA A 607 14.78 10.22 8.10
N ILE A 608 15.83 9.40 7.96
CA ILE A 608 15.78 7.94 7.98
C ILE A 608 16.85 7.47 8.96
N ALA A 609 16.47 6.96 10.12
CA ALA A 609 17.41 6.85 11.23
C ALA A 609 17.11 5.66 12.16
N SER A 610 18.12 5.25 12.92
CA SER A 610 17.98 4.21 13.95
C SER A 610 17.20 4.75 15.16
N PRO A 611 16.62 3.90 16.02
CA PRO A 611 15.84 4.34 17.18
C PRO A 611 16.60 5.32 18.09
N LEU A 612 17.89 5.08 18.30
CA LEU A 612 18.74 5.96 19.11
C LEU A 612 18.91 7.34 18.47
N GLU A 613 19.10 7.39 17.14
CA GLU A 613 19.24 8.65 16.41
C GLU A 613 17.91 9.41 16.32
N ILE A 614 16.80 8.71 16.12
CA ILE A 614 15.45 9.30 16.22
C ILE A 614 15.30 10.01 17.57
N SER A 615 15.67 9.32 18.65
CA SER A 615 15.62 9.86 20.00
C SER A 615 16.51 11.10 20.17
N GLN A 616 17.71 11.08 19.59
CA GLN A 616 18.64 12.22 19.63
C GLN A 616 18.09 13.41 18.82
N MET A 617 17.56 13.19 17.62
CA MET A 617 16.97 14.26 16.81
C MET A 617 15.75 14.88 17.51
N LEU A 618 14.87 14.05 18.08
CA LEU A 618 13.74 14.54 18.88
C LEU A 618 14.20 15.38 20.07
N LYS A 619 15.23 14.94 20.81
CA LYS A 619 15.82 15.74 21.90
C LYS A 619 16.34 17.10 21.43
N THR A 620 17.06 17.13 20.31
CA THR A 620 17.57 18.36 19.69
C THR A 620 16.42 19.29 19.30
N LEU A 621 15.36 18.77 18.68
CA LEU A 621 14.19 19.55 18.29
C LEU A 621 13.43 20.12 19.49
N ILE A 622 13.28 19.34 20.57
CA ILE A 622 12.58 19.77 21.79
C ILE A 622 13.37 20.86 22.52
N ASN A 623 14.71 20.76 22.56
CA ASN A 623 15.58 21.63 23.34
C ASN A 623 16.83 22.05 22.53
N PRO A 624 16.70 22.92 21.52
CA PRO A 624 17.81 23.26 20.61
C PRO A 624 18.99 23.97 21.30
N GLU A 625 18.77 24.63 22.45
CA GLU A 625 19.84 25.34 23.18
C GLU A 625 20.66 24.46 24.14
N ARG A 626 20.13 23.30 24.56
CA ARG A 626 20.76 22.45 25.60
C ARG A 626 22.01 21.72 25.12
N LEU A 627 22.20 21.56 23.81
CA LEU A 627 23.37 20.88 23.22
C LEU A 627 24.52 21.83 22.86
N LYS A 628 24.24 23.11 22.55
CA LYS A 628 25.29 24.12 22.31
C LYS A 628 26.16 24.37 23.54
N LYS A 629 25.61 24.21 24.75
CA LYS A 629 26.35 24.32 26.03
C LYS A 629 27.21 23.10 26.40
N LYS A 630 27.15 21.99 25.66
CA LYS A 630 27.99 20.80 25.89
C LYS A 630 29.17 20.67 24.92
N ALA A 631 29.21 21.51 23.88
CA ALA A 631 30.28 21.58 22.88
C ALA A 631 31.15 22.85 23.00
N SER A 632 30.89 23.66 24.03
CA SER A 632 31.76 24.73 24.55
C SER A 632 32.26 24.29 25.92
#